data_AF-A0A5C4T0V9-F1
#
_entry.id   AF-A0A5C4T0V9-F1
#
_cell.length_a   1.000
_cell.length_b   1.000
_cell.length_c   1.000
_cell.angle_alpha   90.00
_cell.angle_beta   90.00
_cell.angle_gamma   90.00
#
_symmetry.space_group_name_H-M   'P 1'
#
loop_
_entity.id
_entity.type
_entity.pdbx_description
1 polymer ?
#
loop_
_entity_poly.entity_id
_entity_poly.type
_entity_poly.pdbx_seq_one_letter_code
_entity_poly.pdbx_strand_id
1 'polypeptide(L)'
;MKYKATLIMTLIGCAVCLFNYSGLDPDNIFLFMLSVPVWLIEIAGDIHYFNVYVVYLLTIASYALFGAIGDYFRLKRRARS
;
A
#
# COMPACT_ATOMS: atom_id res chain seq x y z
N MET A 1 1.84 10.03 -19.87
CA MET A 1 2.43 9.83 -18.54
C MET A 1 2.73 8.34 -18.35
N LYS A 2 4.01 7.97 -18.27
CA LYS A 2 4.47 6.56 -18.23
C LYS A 2 4.11 5.81 -16.94
N TYR A 3 3.68 6.51 -15.88
CA TYR A 3 3.45 5.94 -14.53
C TYR A 3 2.03 6.17 -13.99
N LYS A 4 1.02 6.18 -14.86
CA LYS A 4 -0.36 6.46 -14.43
C LYS A 4 -0.87 5.42 -13.42
N ALA A 5 -0.55 4.15 -13.60
CA ALA A 5 -1.04 3.10 -12.71
C ALA A 5 -0.32 3.15 -11.35
N THR A 6 0.99 3.39 -11.37
CA THR A 6 1.80 3.59 -10.16
C THR A 6 1.26 4.73 -9.33
N LEU A 7 0.96 5.88 -9.96
CA LEU A 7 0.48 7.08 -9.27
C LEU A 7 -0.92 6.92 -8.68
N ILE A 8 -1.82 6.21 -9.39
CA ILE A 8 -3.16 5.92 -8.87
C ILE A 8 -3.07 4.97 -7.67
N MET A 9 -2.26 3.91 -7.76
CA MET A 9 -2.09 2.96 -6.66
C MET A 9 -1.45 3.60 -5.43
N THR A 10 -0.41 4.44 -5.60
CA THR A 10 0.17 5.18 -4.47
C THR A 10 -0.83 6.14 -3.83
N LEU A 11 -1.66 6.81 -4.62
CA LEU A 11 -2.74 7.65 -4.09
C LEU A 11 -3.74 6.84 -3.27
N ILE A 12 -4.10 5.64 -3.70
CA ILE A 12 -4.98 4.74 -2.94
C ILE A 12 -4.31 4.35 -1.62
N GLY A 13 -3.03 3.94 -1.63
CA GLY A 13 -2.29 3.62 -0.42
C GLY A 13 -2.21 4.81 0.55
N CYS A 14 -1.97 6.02 0.05
CA CYS A 14 -2.01 7.25 0.84
C CYS A 14 -3.40 7.52 1.42
N ALA A 15 -4.47 7.33 0.63
CA ALA A 15 -5.84 7.54 1.10
C ALA A 15 -6.21 6.60 2.24
N VAL A 16 -5.79 5.33 2.17
CA VAL A 16 -5.98 4.34 3.26
C VAL A 16 -5.24 4.78 4.53
N CYS A 17 -3.98 5.21 4.40
CA CYS A 17 -3.21 5.71 5.56
C CYS A 17 -3.82 6.98 6.16
N LEU A 18 -4.33 7.89 5.32
CA LEU A 18 -4.96 9.13 5.75
C LEU A 18 -6.31 8.86 6.45
N PHE A 19 -7.07 7.88 5.96
CA PHE A 19 -8.32 7.43 6.58
C PHE A 19 -8.07 6.85 7.97
N ASN A 20 -7.03 6.04 8.12
CA ASN A 20 -6.63 5.50 9.41
C ASN A 20 -6.12 6.59 10.37
N TYR A 21 -5.29 7.52 9.88
CA TYR A 21 -4.82 8.68 10.66
C TYR A 21 -5.95 9.59 11.14
N SER A 22 -7.08 9.64 10.40
CA SER A 22 -8.24 10.45 10.79
C SER A 22 -8.97 9.91 12.03
N GLY A 23 -8.58 8.75 12.56
CA GLY A 23 -9.20 8.15 13.75
C GLY A 23 -10.63 7.65 13.52
N LEU A 24 -11.06 7.57 12.25
CA LEU A 24 -12.34 6.98 11.85
C LEU A 24 -12.38 5.47 12.06
N ASP A 25 -11.22 4.85 12.29
CA ASP A 25 -11.05 3.42 12.44
C ASP A 25 -10.23 3.13 13.72
N PRO A 26 -10.89 3.03 14.89
CA PRO A 26 -10.23 2.85 16.19
C PRO A 26 -9.40 1.58 16.29
N ASP A 27 -9.82 0.55 15.56
CA ASP A 27 -9.23 -0.80 15.59
C ASP A 27 -8.32 -1.06 14.37
N ASN A 28 -8.06 -0.05 13.54
CA ASN A 28 -7.24 -0.15 12.33
C ASN A 28 -7.71 -1.24 11.35
N ILE A 29 -9.01 -1.53 11.29
CA ILE A 29 -9.60 -2.65 10.55
C ILE A 29 -9.33 -2.51 9.04
N PHE A 30 -9.48 -1.31 8.48
CA PHE A 30 -9.21 -1.05 7.07
C PHE A 30 -7.73 -1.18 6.73
N LEU A 31 -6.86 -0.75 7.64
CA LEU A 31 -5.42 -0.94 7.48
C LEU A 31 -5.10 -2.44 7.49
N PHE A 32 -5.72 -3.19 8.41
CA PHE A 32 -5.58 -4.64 8.50
C PHE A 32 -6.09 -5.37 7.25
N MET A 33 -7.23 -4.96 6.68
CA MET A 33 -7.81 -5.63 5.52
C MET A 33 -7.10 -5.30 4.20
N LEU A 34 -6.58 -4.08 4.04
CA LEU A 34 -6.05 -3.59 2.76
C LEU A 34 -4.52 -3.56 2.68
N SER A 35 -3.84 -3.67 3.82
CA SER A 35 -2.38 -3.64 3.89
C SER A 35 -1.78 -5.05 3.95
N VAL A 36 -1.22 -5.49 2.83
CA VAL A 36 -0.37 -6.69 2.77
C VAL A 36 0.75 -6.69 3.84
N PRO A 37 1.47 -5.57 4.10
CA PRO A 37 2.50 -5.57 5.13
C PRO A 37 1.95 -5.75 6.55
N VAL A 38 0.71 -5.34 6.83
CA VAL A 38 0.05 -5.63 8.11
C VAL A 38 -0.11 -7.14 8.31
N TRP A 39 -0.53 -7.87 7.27
CA TRP A 39 -0.67 -9.33 7.35
C TRP A 39 0.66 -10.01 7.71
N LEU A 40 1.77 -9.50 7.16
CA LEU A 40 3.11 -10.02 7.46
C LEU A 40 3.55 -9.67 8.89
N ILE A 41 3.24 -8.45 9.35
CA ILE A 41 3.58 -8.01 10.71
C ILE A 41 2.83 -8.87 11.73
N GLU A 42 1.54 -9.11 11.54
CA GLU A 42 0.72 -9.96 12.42
C GLU A 42 1.21 -11.41 12.52
N ILE A 43 1.69 -11.97 11.40
CA ILE A 43 2.31 -13.30 11.43
C ILE A 43 3.63 -13.28 12.21
N ALA A 44 4.37 -12.17 12.17
CA ALA A 44 5.68 -12.03 12.79
C ALA A 44 5.64 -11.55 14.26
N GLY A 45 4.56 -10.90 14.69
CA GLY A 45 4.42 -10.34 16.03
C GLY A 45 3.19 -9.46 16.19
N ASP A 46 2.98 -8.97 17.42
CA ASP A 46 1.80 -8.18 17.75
C ASP A 46 1.92 -6.74 17.21
N ILE A 47 0.91 -6.30 16.47
CA ILE A 47 0.89 -5.00 15.81
C ILE A 47 0.99 -3.82 16.78
N HIS A 48 0.60 -4.04 18.06
CA HIS A 48 0.68 -3.03 19.11
C HIS A 48 2.11 -2.64 19.49
N TYR A 49 3.10 -3.47 19.16
CA TYR A 49 4.52 -3.17 19.38
C TYR A 49 5.19 -2.43 18.22
N PHE A 50 4.52 -2.36 17.06
CA PHE A 50 5.08 -1.74 15.87
C PHE A 50 4.63 -0.28 15.72
N ASN A 51 5.56 0.55 15.26
CA ASN A 51 5.26 1.95 14.99
C ASN A 51 4.31 2.07 13.79
N VAL A 52 3.11 2.63 14.02
CA VAL A 52 2.08 2.85 13.00
C VAL A 52 2.62 3.60 11.76
N TYR A 53 3.54 4.56 11.94
CA TYR A 53 4.15 5.27 10.82
C TYR A 53 4.98 4.37 9.90
N VAL A 54 5.61 3.32 10.45
CA VAL A 54 6.34 2.31 9.67
C VAL A 54 5.35 1.51 8.85
N VAL A 55 4.22 1.11 9.44
CA VAL A 55 3.15 0.38 8.75
C VAL A 55 2.58 1.21 7.59
N TYR A 56 2.37 2.52 7.78
CA TYR A 56 1.93 3.42 6.71
C TYR A 56 2.93 3.47 5.56
N LEU A 57 4.22 3.64 5.87
CA LEU A 57 5.28 3.66 4.86
C LEU A 57 5.32 2.35 4.06
N LEU A 58 5.23 1.21 4.75
CA LEU A 58 5.17 -0.10 4.10
C LEU A 58 3.90 -0.26 3.26
N THR A 59 2.76 0.21 3.73
CA THR A 59 1.48 0.14 3.00
C THR A 59 1.57 0.93 1.69
N ILE A 60 2.04 2.19 1.76
CA ILE A 60 2.25 3.03 0.59
C ILE A 60 3.26 2.38 -0.36
N ALA A 61 4.36 1.82 0.16
CA ALA A 61 5.37 1.14 -0.63
C ALA A 61 4.82 -0.11 -1.34
N SER A 62 3.98 -0.92 -0.67
CA SER A 62 3.35 -2.09 -1.30
C SER A 62 2.42 -1.68 -2.45
N TYR A 63 1.56 -0.67 -2.24
CA TYR A 63 0.71 -0.15 -3.31
C TYR A 63 1.53 0.46 -4.46
N ALA A 64 2.60 1.19 -4.14
CA ALA A 64 3.54 1.70 -5.14
C ALA A 64 4.15 0.57 -5.97
N LEU A 65 4.57 -0.51 -5.31
CA LEU A 65 5.18 -1.67 -5.94
C LEU A 65 4.20 -2.37 -6.88
N PHE A 66 2.94 -2.59 -6.46
CA PHE A 66 1.90 -3.17 -7.31
C PHE A 66 1.64 -2.32 -8.55
N GLY A 67 1.53 -1.00 -8.40
CA GLY A 67 1.35 -0.09 -9.51
C GLY A 67 2.57 -0.04 -10.45
N ALA A 68 3.78 -0.08 -9.90
CA ALA A 68 5.04 -0.11 -10.66
C ALA A 68 5.19 -1.40 -11.47
N ILE A 69 4.83 -2.56 -10.88
CA ILE A 69 4.77 -3.84 -11.58
C ILE A 69 3.78 -3.76 -12.75
N GLY A 70 2.59 -3.18 -12.52
CA GLY A 70 1.59 -2.98 -13.56
C GLY A 70 2.09 -2.11 -14.72
N ASP A 71 2.71 -0.96 -14.42
CA ASP A 71 3.30 -0.09 -15.44
C ASP A 71 4.47 -0.78 -16.16
N TYR A 72 5.31 -1.57 -15.47
CA TYR A 72 6.40 -2.35 -16.07
C TYR A 72 5.88 -3.38 -17.08
N PHE A 73 4.89 -4.19 -16.72
CA PHE A 73 4.27 -5.15 -17.64
C PHE A 73 3.61 -4.46 -18.83
N ARG A 74 2.97 -3.29 -18.62
CA ARG A 74 2.32 -2.54 -19.69
C ARG A 74 3.33 -1.95 -20.68
N LEU A 75 4.45 -1.43 -20.19
CA LEU A 75 5.57 -0.96 -21.02
C LEU A 75 6.23 -2.10 -21.79
N LYS A 76 6.46 -3.25 -21.12
CA LYS A 76 7.01 -4.45 -21.75
C LYS A 76 6.09 -5.01 -22.85
N ARG A 77 4.77 -4.93 -22.68
CA ARG A 77 3.79 -5.31 -23.73
C ARG A 77 3.82 -4.34 -24.92
N ARG A 78 3.90 -3.03 -24.69
CA ARG A 78 4.02 -2.04 -25.77
C ARG A 78 5.33 -2.15 -26.56
N ALA A 79 6.43 -2.56 -25.93
CA ALA A 79 7.71 -2.75 -26.62
C ALA A 79 7.77 -4.02 -27.48
N ARG A 80 6.82 -4.95 -27.32
CA ARG A 80 6.71 -6.20 -28.11
C ARG A 80 5.64 -6.17 -29.21
N SER A 81 4.90 -5.07 -29.35
CA SER A 81 3.92 -4.83 -30.41
C SER A 81 4.45 -3.79 -31.39
#